data_AF-A0AAV0R574-F1
#
_entry.id   AF-A0AAV0R574-F1
#
_cell.length_a   1.000
_cell.length_b   1.000
_cell.length_c   1.000
_cell.angle_alpha   90.00
_cell.angle_beta   90.00
_cell.angle_gamma   90.00
#
_symmetry.space_group_name_H-M   'P 1'
#
loop_
_entity.id
_entity.type
_entity.pdbx_description
1 polymer ?
#
loop_
_entity_poly.entity_id
_entity_poly.type
_entity_poly.pdbx_seq_one_letter_code
_entity_poly.pdbx_strand_id
1 'polypeptide(L)'
;MNALPEDCLSLILCFTSPQDACRSSAVSPEFHSVAQSDTVWQNFLPSDYRRIIADSVPALQFSSKKELYRKLCDSVLVDGGRKRLKLEKLSGKKCYELSARDLSITWSSESMYWTWTPLPESRFSEVAVLRTMSWLEIQGKIC
;
A
#
# COMPACT_ATOMS: atom_id res chain seq x y z
N MET A 1 38.77 4.41 16.37
CA MET A 1 37.42 4.96 16.16
C MET A 1 36.46 3.87 16.61
N ASN A 2 35.74 4.07 17.71
CA ASN A 2 34.89 3.03 18.30
C ASN A 2 33.61 2.88 17.46
N ALA A 3 33.62 1.96 16.51
CA ALA A 3 32.45 1.67 15.70
C ALA A 3 31.34 1.12 16.61
N LEU A 4 30.12 1.68 16.47
CA LEU A 4 28.93 1.09 17.08
C LEU A 4 28.72 -0.32 16.51
N PRO A 5 28.36 -1.31 17.33
CA PRO A 5 28.00 -2.64 16.83
C PRO A 5 26.87 -2.57 15.80
N GLU A 6 26.89 -3.47 14.82
CA GLU A 6 25.90 -3.54 13.74
C GLU A 6 24.47 -3.68 14.28
N ASP A 7 24.29 -4.44 15.35
CA ASP A 7 23.00 -4.62 16.03
C ASP A 7 22.47 -3.31 16.61
N CYS A 8 23.36 -2.47 17.17
CA CYS A 8 22.97 -1.16 17.68
C CYS A 8 22.53 -0.23 16.54
N LEU A 9 23.26 -0.22 15.42
CA LEU A 9 22.88 0.55 14.23
C LEU A 9 21.54 0.07 13.66
N SER A 10 21.36 -1.26 13.60
CA SER A 10 20.11 -1.87 13.13
C SER A 10 18.94 -1.42 13.99
N LEU A 11 19.08 -1.51 15.32
CA LEU A 11 18.06 -1.10 16.26
C LEU A 11 17.70 0.38 16.10
N ILE A 12 18.70 1.27 16.00
CA ILE A 12 18.48 2.70 15.77
C ILE A 12 17.69 2.90 14.49
N LEU A 13 18.13 2.32 13.37
CA LEU A 13 17.46 2.51 12.07
C LEU A 13 16.04 1.95 12.05
N CYS A 14 15.76 0.84 12.74
CA CYS A 14 14.41 0.27 12.86
C CYS A 14 13.39 1.26 13.47
N PHE A 15 13.84 2.20 14.30
CA PHE A 15 12.99 3.23 14.93
C PHE A 15 12.99 4.58 14.19
N THR A 16 13.60 4.65 13.01
CA THR A 16 13.56 5.85 12.16
C THR A 16 12.48 5.74 11.08
N SER A 17 12.38 6.74 10.20
CA SER A 17 11.53 6.61 9.01
C SER A 17 12.25 5.84 7.88
N PRO A 18 11.51 5.25 6.93
CA PRO A 18 12.10 4.67 5.72
C PRO A 18 13.00 5.66 4.95
N GLN A 19 12.66 6.95 4.99
CA GLN A 19 13.47 8.00 4.38
C GLN A 19 14.80 8.20 5.13
N ASP A 20 14.76 8.23 6.46
CA ASP A 20 15.96 8.41 7.28
C ASP A 20 16.89 7.22 7.15
N ALA A 21 16.37 5.99 7.17
CA ALA A 21 17.16 4.79 6.89
C ALA A 21 17.86 4.88 5.52
N CYS A 22 17.17 5.33 4.47
CA CYS A 22 17.79 5.55 3.17
C CYS A 22 18.90 6.61 3.22
N ARG A 23 18.70 7.73 3.93
CA ARG A 23 19.71 8.80 4.06
C ARG A 23 20.93 8.34 4.85
N SER A 24 20.73 7.55 5.91
CA SER A 24 21.81 6.99 6.72
C SER A 24 22.76 6.13 5.89
N SER A 25 22.30 5.51 4.80
CA SER A 25 23.16 4.68 3.94
C SER A 25 24.34 5.43 3.28
N ALA A 26 24.35 6.76 3.30
CA ALA A 26 25.43 7.59 2.78
C ALA A 26 26.48 7.97 3.84
N VAL A 27 26.27 7.61 5.11
CA VAL A 27 27.15 8.03 6.23
C VAL A 27 28.45 7.21 6.26
N SER A 28 28.34 5.87 6.14
CA SER A 28 29.49 4.95 6.13
C SER A 28 29.12 3.61 5.47
N PRO A 29 30.10 2.75 5.12
CA PRO A 29 29.83 1.40 4.60
C PRO A 29 28.99 0.52 5.55
N GLU A 30 29.20 0.66 6.86
CA GLU A 30 28.45 -0.08 7.89
C GLU A 30 26.99 0.37 7.90
N PHE A 31 26.75 1.68 7.93
CA PHE A 31 25.40 2.22 7.80
C PHE A 31 24.74 1.84 6.47
N HIS A 32 25.51 1.79 5.38
CA HIS A 32 25.01 1.33 4.09
C HIS A 32 24.49 -0.11 4.18
N SER A 33 25.30 -1.03 4.71
CA SER A 33 24.92 -2.44 4.88
C SER A 33 23.64 -2.57 5.71
N VAL A 34 23.62 -1.95 6.89
CA VAL A 34 22.49 -2.02 7.82
C VAL A 34 21.22 -1.41 7.25
N ALA A 35 21.32 -0.25 6.59
CA ALA A 35 20.19 0.44 5.97
C ALA A 35 19.55 -0.31 4.79
N GLN A 36 20.24 -1.30 4.21
CA GLN A 36 19.72 -2.16 3.15
C GLN A 36 19.18 -3.49 3.69
N SER A 37 19.38 -3.79 4.97
CA SER A 37 19.05 -5.08 5.58
C SER A 37 17.55 -5.33 5.72
N ASP A 38 17.13 -6.57 5.49
CA ASP A 38 15.75 -7.00 5.67
C ASP A 38 15.29 -6.96 7.15
N THR A 39 16.21 -6.89 8.10
CA THR A 39 15.90 -6.69 9.52
C THR A 39 15.33 -5.30 9.74
N VAL A 40 15.96 -4.26 9.17
CA VAL A 40 15.48 -2.88 9.26
C VAL A 40 14.16 -2.72 8.50
N TRP A 41 14.12 -3.17 7.24
CA TRP A 41 12.92 -3.00 6.39
C TRP A 41 11.71 -3.80 6.85
N GLN A 42 11.88 -4.83 7.70
CA GLN A 42 10.76 -5.52 8.34
C GLN A 42 9.92 -4.58 9.21
N ASN A 43 10.54 -3.61 9.88
CA ASN A 43 9.86 -2.69 10.80
C ASN A 43 9.09 -1.59 10.06
N PHE A 44 9.44 -1.32 8.81
CA PHE A 44 8.76 -0.34 7.96
C PHE A 44 7.57 -0.93 7.20
N LEU A 45 7.51 -2.25 7.05
CA LEU A 45 6.39 -2.91 6.42
C LEU A 45 5.17 -2.94 7.35
N PRO A 46 3.95 -2.85 6.80
CA PRO A 46 2.73 -3.08 7.58
C PRO A 46 2.75 -4.45 8.25
N SER A 47 2.18 -4.58 9.45
CA SER A 47 2.16 -5.85 10.20
C SER A 47 1.50 -7.01 9.44
N ASP A 48 0.54 -6.70 8.57
CA ASP A 48 -0.21 -7.61 7.71
C ASP A 48 0.35 -7.71 6.28
N TYR A 49 1.58 -7.26 6.02
CA TYR A 49 2.18 -7.28 4.67
C TYR A 49 2.14 -8.66 4.00
N ARG A 50 2.21 -9.76 4.78
CA ARG A 50 2.08 -11.13 4.24
C ARG A 50 0.72 -11.39 3.61
N ARG A 51 -0.35 -10.89 4.25
CA ARG A 51 -1.71 -10.97 3.71
C ARG A 51 -1.84 -10.10 2.46
N ILE A 52 -1.27 -8.90 2.49
CA ILE A 52 -1.23 -8.00 1.33
C ILE A 52 -0.55 -8.68 0.13
N ILE A 53 0.56 -9.38 0.34
CA ILE A 53 1.24 -10.14 -0.72
C ILE A 53 0.34 -11.26 -1.26
N ALA A 54 -0.28 -12.05 -0.37
CA ALA A 54 -1.16 -13.14 -0.78
C ALA A 54 -2.38 -12.65 -1.58
N ASP A 55 -2.94 -11.51 -1.18
CA ASP A 55 -4.12 -10.91 -1.79
C ASP A 55 -3.78 -10.03 -3.02
N SER A 56 -2.49 -9.83 -3.32
CA SER A 56 -2.04 -8.92 -4.39
C SER A 56 -2.28 -9.48 -5.79
N VAL A 57 -2.75 -8.60 -6.68
CA VAL A 57 -2.98 -8.92 -8.08
C VAL A 57 -2.36 -7.81 -8.96
N PRO A 58 -1.45 -8.13 -9.89
CA PRO A 58 -0.76 -9.41 -10.05
C PRO A 58 0.15 -9.73 -8.85
N ALA A 59 0.57 -11.00 -8.73
CA ALA A 59 1.44 -11.43 -7.66
C ALA A 59 2.72 -10.59 -7.57
N LEU A 60 3.01 -10.06 -6.38
CA LEU A 60 4.22 -9.28 -6.14
C LEU A 60 5.46 -10.18 -6.13
N GLN A 61 6.36 -9.95 -7.07
CA GLN A 61 7.72 -10.50 -7.06
C GLN A 61 8.66 -9.50 -6.39
N PHE A 62 9.54 -9.91 -5.48
CA PHE A 62 10.53 -9.02 -4.86
C PHE A 62 11.70 -9.84 -4.31
N SER A 63 12.88 -9.21 -4.27
CA SER A 63 14.15 -9.82 -3.81
C SER A 63 14.55 -9.40 -2.40
N SER A 64 13.93 -8.34 -1.86
CA SER A 64 14.16 -7.81 -0.51
C SER A 64 12.91 -7.12 0.04
N LYS A 65 12.84 -6.94 1.36
CA LYS A 65 11.76 -6.18 2.02
C LYS A 65 11.78 -4.70 1.65
N LYS A 66 12.96 -4.16 1.36
CA LYS A 66 13.10 -2.82 0.79
C LYS A 66 12.41 -2.71 -0.58
N GLU A 67 12.66 -3.69 -1.44
CA GLU A 67 12.00 -3.73 -2.75
C GLU A 67 10.49 -3.88 -2.60
N LEU A 68 10.04 -4.74 -1.70
CA LEU A 68 8.62 -4.89 -1.38
C LEU A 68 8.00 -3.56 -0.93
N TYR A 69 8.62 -2.85 0.03
CA TYR A 69 8.13 -1.55 0.50
C TYR A 69 7.98 -0.56 -0.66
N ARG A 70 8.99 -0.50 -1.54
CA ARG A 70 8.95 0.35 -2.75
C ARG A 70 7.80 -0.03 -3.67
N LYS A 71 7.56 -1.32 -3.92
CA LYS A 71 6.41 -1.77 -4.74
C LYS A 71 5.08 -1.40 -4.12
N LEU A 72 4.94 -1.53 -2.80
CA LEU A 72 3.73 -1.10 -2.09
C LEU A 72 3.53 0.42 -2.15
N CYS A 73 4.59 1.21 -2.33
CA CYS A 73 4.49 2.66 -2.58
C CYS A 73 4.00 3.02 -4.00
N ASP A 74 4.11 2.13 -4.98
CA ASP A 74 3.69 2.35 -6.37
C ASP A 74 2.23 1.94 -6.62
N SER A 75 1.53 1.54 -5.55
CA SER A 75 0.17 1.00 -5.50
C SER A 75 0.04 -0.43 -6.03
N VAL A 76 -0.74 -1.24 -5.32
CA VAL A 76 -1.03 -2.63 -5.65
C VAL A 76 -2.53 -2.88 -5.55
N LEU A 77 -3.09 -3.66 -6.46
CA LEU A 77 -4.48 -4.10 -6.35
C LEU A 77 -4.54 -5.29 -5.39
N VAL A 78 -5.52 -5.25 -4.48
CA VAL A 78 -5.77 -6.29 -3.48
C VAL A 78 -7.26 -6.63 -3.46
N ASP A 79 -7.63 -7.67 -2.70
CA ASP A 79 -9.02 -8.10 -2.51
C ASP A 79 -9.74 -8.38 -3.85
N GLY A 80 -9.12 -9.24 -4.68
CA GLY A 80 -9.64 -9.59 -6.00
C GLY A 80 -9.69 -8.43 -6.99
N GLY A 81 -8.88 -7.38 -6.77
CA GLY A 81 -8.83 -6.21 -7.63
C GLY A 81 -9.84 -5.12 -7.30
N ARG A 82 -10.61 -5.26 -6.22
CA ARG A 82 -11.62 -4.26 -5.81
C ARG A 82 -11.07 -3.12 -4.95
N LYS A 83 -9.84 -3.27 -4.46
CA LYS A 83 -9.15 -2.27 -3.64
C LYS A 83 -7.78 -2.01 -4.23
N ARG A 84 -7.33 -0.76 -4.14
CA ARG A 84 -5.95 -0.38 -4.42
C ARG A 84 -5.30 0.09 -3.13
N LEU A 85 -4.29 -0.64 -2.69
CA LEU A 85 -3.47 -0.28 -1.54
C LEU A 85 -2.23 0.47 -2.02
N LYS A 86 -1.87 1.55 -1.32
CA LYS A 86 -0.59 2.25 -1.51
C LYS A 86 -0.01 2.61 -0.15
N LEU A 87 1.30 2.49 0.02
CA LEU A 87 1.98 3.08 1.17
C LEU A 87 2.38 4.52 0.88
N GLU A 88 2.11 5.40 1.83
CA GLU A 88 2.67 6.74 1.84
C GLU A 88 4.18 6.63 2.07
N LYS A 89 4.96 7.17 1.12
CA LYS A 89 6.40 6.86 0.98
C LYS A 89 7.22 7.18 2.24
N LEU A 90 6.86 8.24 2.96
CA LEU A 90 7.65 8.81 4.05
C LEU A 90 7.32 8.18 5.40
N SER A 91 6.04 7.90 5.63
CA SER A 91 5.48 7.44 6.90
C SER A 91 5.15 5.95 6.90
N GLY A 92 5.09 5.30 5.74
CA GLY A 92 4.68 3.89 5.61
C GLY A 92 3.19 3.65 5.91
N LYS A 93 2.40 4.71 6.09
CA LYS A 93 0.96 4.60 6.33
C LYS A 93 0.25 4.05 5.10
N LYS A 94 -0.77 3.21 5.33
CA LYS A 94 -1.60 2.69 4.27
C LYS A 94 -2.61 3.73 3.77
N CYS A 95 -2.77 3.78 2.46
CA CYS A 95 -3.84 4.49 1.77
C CYS A 95 -4.61 3.47 0.92
N TYR A 96 -5.94 3.52 0.98
CA TYR A 96 -6.82 2.67 0.20
C TYR A 96 -7.65 3.51 -0.76
N GLU A 97 -7.73 3.05 -2.01
CA GLU A 97 -8.78 3.45 -2.95
C GLU A 97 -9.74 2.27 -3.10
N LEU A 98 -11.03 2.53 -3.01
CA LEU A 98 -12.08 1.51 -3.10
C LEU A 98 -12.74 1.59 -4.47
N SER A 99 -12.98 0.43 -5.08
CA SER A 99 -13.85 0.34 -6.25
C SER A 99 -15.29 0.65 -5.86
N ALA A 100 -16.10 1.10 -6.82
CA ALA A 100 -17.54 1.30 -6.59
C ALA A 100 -18.23 0.01 -6.10
N ARG A 101 -17.73 -1.16 -6.49
CA ARG A 101 -18.23 -2.48 -6.03
C ARG A 101 -17.94 -2.79 -4.56
N ASP A 102 -16.99 -2.09 -3.95
CA ASP A 102 -16.65 -2.24 -2.54
C ASP A 102 -17.29 -1.14 -1.67
N LEU A 103 -18.05 -0.24 -2.28
CA LEU A 103 -18.84 0.78 -1.61
C LEU A 103 -20.27 0.29 -1.38
N SER A 104 -20.86 0.70 -0.27
CA SER A 104 -22.31 0.59 -0.05
C SER A 104 -22.97 1.82 -0.67
N ILE A 105 -23.61 1.63 -1.81
CA ILE A 105 -24.31 2.69 -2.56
C ILE A 105 -25.81 2.38 -2.53
N THR A 106 -26.62 3.38 -2.16
CA THR A 106 -28.08 3.17 -2.06
C THR A 106 -28.73 2.91 -3.42
N TRP A 107 -29.61 1.91 -3.46
CA TRP A 107 -30.28 1.41 -4.67
C TRP A 107 -29.33 0.97 -5.79
N SER A 108 -28.12 0.55 -5.44
CA SER A 108 -27.10 0.23 -6.43
C SER A 108 -27.39 -1.02 -7.28
N SER A 109 -28.35 -1.86 -6.88
CA SER A 109 -28.85 -2.99 -7.67
C SER A 109 -29.91 -2.58 -8.70
N GLU A 110 -30.45 -1.38 -8.61
CA GLU A 110 -31.63 -0.93 -9.33
C GLU A 110 -31.20 -0.23 -10.62
N SER A 111 -31.41 -0.92 -11.75
CA SER A 111 -31.01 -0.44 -13.08
C SER A 111 -31.68 0.88 -13.52
N MET A 112 -32.79 1.24 -12.88
CA MET A 112 -33.45 2.54 -13.07
C MET A 112 -32.56 3.71 -12.61
N TYR A 113 -31.76 3.51 -11.57
CA TYR A 113 -30.96 4.56 -10.95
C TYR A 113 -29.47 4.45 -11.29
N TRP A 114 -28.95 3.23 -11.39
CA TRP A 114 -27.53 2.97 -11.60
C TRP A 114 -27.26 2.10 -12.82
N THR A 115 -26.17 2.41 -13.50
CA THR A 115 -25.61 1.54 -14.54
C THR A 115 -24.20 1.16 -14.15
N TRP A 116 -23.94 -0.14 -14.13
CA TRP A 116 -22.60 -0.66 -13.95
C TRP A 116 -21.99 -0.93 -15.31
N THR A 117 -20.86 -0.29 -15.60
CA THR A 117 -20.23 -0.37 -16.92
C THR A 117 -18.72 -0.57 -16.77
N PRO A 118 -18.09 -1.38 -17.64
CA PRO A 118 -16.65 -1.32 -17.81
C PRO A 118 -16.26 0.06 -18.34
N LEU A 119 -15.15 0.59 -17.83
CA LEU A 119 -14.56 1.83 -18.31
C LEU A 119 -13.04 1.62 -18.43
N PRO A 120 -12.47 1.56 -19.65
CA PRO A 120 -11.05 1.26 -19.87
C PRO A 120 -10.09 2.21 -19.14
N GLU A 121 -10.48 3.47 -18.97
CA GLU A 121 -9.71 4.51 -18.29
C GLU A 121 -9.77 4.38 -16.75
N SER A 122 -10.69 3.56 -16.23
CA SER A 122 -10.85 3.35 -14.80
C SER A 122 -9.69 2.53 -14.22
N ARG A 123 -9.38 2.83 -12.96
CA ARG A 123 -8.42 2.07 -12.15
C ARG A 123 -8.98 0.72 -11.68
N PHE A 124 -10.27 0.48 -11.86
CA PHE A 124 -11.03 -0.71 -11.52
C PHE A 124 -11.82 -1.21 -12.73
N SER A 125 -12.15 -2.51 -12.76
CA SER A 125 -12.81 -3.15 -13.91
C SER A 125 -14.18 -2.59 -14.25
N GLU A 126 -14.88 -2.00 -13.27
CA GLU A 126 -16.24 -1.53 -13.43
C GLU A 126 -16.46 -0.26 -12.61
N VAL A 127 -17.30 0.64 -13.12
CA VAL A 127 -17.71 1.88 -12.47
C VAL A 127 -19.23 1.93 -12.33
N ALA A 128 -19.70 2.64 -11.31
CA ALA A 128 -21.12 2.93 -11.13
C ALA A 128 -21.43 4.30 -11.73
N VAL A 129 -22.32 4.34 -12.72
CA VAL A 129 -22.81 5.57 -13.35
C VAL A 129 -24.22 5.85 -12.85
N LEU A 130 -24.37 7.02 -12.22
CA LEU A 130 -25.66 7.50 -11.73
C LEU A 130 -26.50 8.08 -12.89
N ARG A 131 -27.76 7.66 -13.00
CA ARG A 131 -28.69 8.16 -14.02
C ARG A 131 -29.40 9.43 -13.58
N THR A 132 -30.33 9.33 -12.63
CA THR A 132 -31.11 10.47 -12.13
C THR A 132 -31.68 10.15 -10.76
N MET A 133 -31.40 10.98 -9.76
CA MET A 133 -32.00 10.91 -8.43
C MET A 133 -31.84 12.22 -7.66
N SER A 134 -32.72 12.45 -6.67
CA SER A 134 -32.75 13.64 -5.82
C SER A 134 -31.98 13.49 -4.50
N TRP A 135 -31.45 12.30 -4.22
CA TRP A 135 -30.68 12.00 -3.01
C TRP A 135 -29.65 10.90 -3.31
N LEU A 136 -28.47 11.00 -2.71
CA LEU A 136 -27.35 10.08 -2.90
C LEU A 136 -26.66 9.82 -1.56
N GLU A 137 -26.54 8.54 -1.19
CA GLU A 137 -25.74 8.09 -0.05
C GLU A 137 -24.76 7.00 -0.51
N ILE A 138 -23.50 7.19 -0.10
CA ILE A 138 -22.40 6.28 -0.38
C ILE A 138 -21.60 6.12 0.91
N GLN A 139 -21.38 4.88 1.32
CA GLN A 139 -20.59 4.54 2.49
C GLN A 139 -19.42 3.63 2.08
N GLY A 140 -18.24 3.90 2.61
CA GLY A 140 -17.05 3.08 2.43
C GLY A 140 -16.58 2.51 3.76
N LYS A 141 -16.00 1.31 3.73
CA LYS A 141 -15.38 0.68 4.90
C LYS A 141 -13.93 0.33 4.60
N ILE A 142 -13.03 0.85 5.43
CA ILE A 142 -11.61 0.48 5.42
C ILE A 142 -11.40 -0.41 6.65
N CYS A 143 -11.02 -1.67 6.44
CA CYS A 143 -10.76 -2.65 7.49
C CYS A 143 -9.27 -2.69 7.84
#